data_AF-A0AAD3DE81-F1
#
_entry.id   AF-A0AAD3DE81-F1
#
_cell.length_a   1.000
_cell.length_b   1.000
_cell.length_c   1.000
_cell.angle_alpha   90.00
_cell.angle_beta   90.00
_cell.angle_gamma   90.00
#
_symmetry.space_group_name_H-M   'P 1'
#
loop_
_entity.id
_entity.type
_entity.pdbx_description
1 polymer ?
#
loop_
_entity_poly.entity_id
_entity_poly.type
_entity_poly.pdbx_seq_one_letter_code
_entity_poly.pdbx_strand_id
1 'polypeptide(L)'
;MEQLSAQLAAPAKAERKVTVLQIAGIPVEFPFEPYPCQRDFMESVITALQQGKNALLESPTGTGKTLCLLCSTLAWRESLKPPAPDPAAAAAAALAQQAGGLMGLG
;
A
#
# COMPACT_ATOMS: atom_id res chain seq x y z
N MET A 1 -23.05 -40.91 22.85
CA MET A 1 -23.35 -39.61 22.22
C MET A 1 -22.96 -38.52 23.20
N GLU A 2 -21.72 -38.07 23.16
CA GLU A 2 -21.30 -36.86 23.89
C GLU A 2 -20.08 -36.29 23.14
N GLN A 3 -20.38 -35.29 22.32
CA GLN A 3 -19.52 -34.16 21.97
C GLN A 3 -18.06 -34.40 21.54
N LEU A 4 -17.87 -34.62 20.23
CA LEU A 4 -16.63 -34.27 19.53
C LEU A 4 -16.88 -33.00 18.69
N SER A 5 -17.07 -31.87 19.35
CA SER A 5 -16.92 -30.54 18.74
C SER A 5 -15.61 -29.94 19.25
N ALA A 6 -14.49 -30.54 18.88
CA ALA A 6 -13.19 -29.93 19.12
C ALA A 6 -13.03 -28.77 18.12
N GLN A 7 -13.18 -27.56 18.67
CA GLN A 7 -12.96 -26.26 18.06
C GLN A 7 -11.88 -26.27 16.96
N LEU A 8 -12.29 -25.90 15.75
CA LEU A 8 -11.45 -25.23 14.78
C LEU A 8 -11.07 -23.86 15.36
N ALA A 9 -10.07 -23.82 16.25
CA ALA A 9 -9.50 -22.58 16.72
C ALA A 9 -8.78 -21.91 15.55
N ALA A 10 -9.34 -20.80 15.04
CA ALA A 10 -8.63 -19.92 14.14
C ALA A 10 -7.29 -19.54 14.78
N PRO A 11 -6.15 -19.63 14.07
CA PRO A 11 -4.86 -19.33 14.67
C PRO A 11 -4.86 -17.88 15.18
N ALA A 12 -4.40 -17.71 16.42
CA ALA A 12 -4.26 -16.42 17.08
C ALA A 12 -3.52 -15.44 16.17
N LYS A 13 -4.10 -14.24 16.02
CA LYS A 13 -3.66 -13.17 15.12
C LYS A 13 -2.24 -12.74 15.50
N ALA A 14 -1.23 -13.23 14.78
CA ALA A 14 0.17 -12.85 14.98
C ALA A 14 0.30 -11.31 14.91
N GLU A 15 0.97 -10.70 15.89
CA GLU A 15 1.30 -9.28 15.87
C GLU A 15 2.03 -8.93 14.57
N ARG A 16 1.37 -8.16 13.70
CA ARG A 16 1.84 -7.90 12.34
C ARG A 16 2.88 -6.80 12.37
N LYS A 17 4.17 -7.16 12.51
CA LYS A 17 5.29 -6.22 12.37
C LYS A 17 5.44 -5.84 10.88
N VAL A 18 5.01 -4.63 10.51
CA VAL A 18 5.19 -4.09 9.16
C VAL A 18 6.47 -3.25 9.11
N THR A 19 7.25 -3.42 8.05
CA THR A 19 8.47 -2.65 7.75
C THR A 19 8.19 -1.76 6.54
N VAL A 20 8.55 -0.48 6.62
CA VAL A 20 8.39 0.46 5.50
C VAL A 20 9.76 0.70 4.86
N LEU A 21 9.86 0.43 3.56
CA LEU A 21 11.09 0.54 2.79
C LEU A 21 10.95 1.69 1.78
N GLN A 22 12.01 2.47 1.60
CA GLN A 22 12.07 3.43 0.49
C GLN A 22 12.70 2.75 -0.73
N ILE A 23 11.90 2.54 -1.77
CA ILE A 23 12.30 1.84 -3.00
C ILE A 23 11.90 2.68 -4.21
N ALA A 24 12.88 3.08 -5.04
CA ALA A 24 12.66 3.92 -6.22
C ALA A 24 11.79 5.17 -5.95
N GLY A 25 11.99 5.80 -4.78
CA GLY A 25 11.26 6.99 -4.34
C GLY A 25 9.85 6.75 -3.80
N ILE A 26 9.43 5.49 -3.66
CA ILE A 26 8.10 5.11 -3.16
C ILE A 26 8.22 4.37 -1.82
N PRO A 27 7.39 4.71 -0.81
CA PRO A 27 7.30 3.95 0.43
C PRO A 27 6.56 2.63 0.19
N VAL A 28 7.24 1.51 0.45
CA VAL A 28 6.69 0.16 0.29
C VAL A 28 6.53 -0.50 1.66
N GLU A 29 5.30 -0.87 2.00
CA GLU A 29 5.01 -1.69 3.17
C GLU A 29 5.30 -3.17 2.90
N PHE A 30 6.09 -3.79 3.78
CA PHE A 30 6.46 -5.19 3.72
C PHE A 30 6.22 -5.88 5.07
N PRO A 31 5.73 -7.12 5.11
CA PRO A 31 5.29 -7.76 6.37
C PRO A 31 6.41 -8.25 7.30
N PHE A 32 7.68 -8.04 6.94
CA PHE A 32 8.87 -8.33 7.74
C PHE A 32 10.07 -7.58 7.13
N GLU A 33 11.28 -7.73 7.68
CA GLU A 33 12.49 -7.17 7.09
C GLU A 33 12.83 -7.95 5.79
N PRO A 34 12.84 -7.32 4.61
CA PRO A 34 13.06 -8.03 3.36
C PRO A 34 14.51 -8.50 3.22
N TYR A 35 14.71 -9.61 2.52
CA TYR A 35 16.04 -10.00 2.05
C TYR A 35 16.54 -9.04 0.97
N PRO A 36 17.87 -8.90 0.79
CA PRO A 36 18.43 -8.03 -0.26
C PRO A 36 17.85 -8.30 -1.66
N CYS A 37 17.74 -9.58 -2.06
CA CYS A 37 17.17 -9.95 -3.35
C CYS A 37 15.68 -9.59 -3.51
N GLN A 38 14.92 -9.51 -2.42
CA GLN A 38 13.53 -9.07 -2.45
C GLN A 38 13.45 -7.56 -2.69
N ARG A 39 14.38 -6.80 -2.11
CA ARG A 39 14.50 -5.36 -2.36
C ARG A 39 14.84 -5.07 -3.82
N ASP A 40 15.82 -5.77 -4.39
CA ASP A 40 16.22 -5.63 -5.79
C ASP A 40 15.06 -6.00 -6.75
N PHE A 41 14.31 -7.06 -6.40
CA PHE A 41 13.13 -7.46 -7.16
C PHE A 41 12.04 -6.38 -7.12
N MET A 42 11.72 -5.85 -5.94
CA MET A 42 10.73 -4.77 -5.79
C MET A 42 11.16 -3.49 -6.52
N GLU A 43 12.45 -3.14 -6.48
CA GLU A 43 13.01 -2.00 -7.21
C GLU A 43 12.85 -2.15 -8.72
N SER A 44 13.13 -3.35 -9.24
CA SER A 44 12.95 -3.66 -10.65
C SER A 44 11.49 -3.56 -11.09
N VAL A 45 10.55 -4.05 -10.25
CA VAL A 45 9.11 -3.92 -10.51
C VAL A 45 8.68 -2.46 -10.54
N ILE A 46 9.04 -1.67 -9.53
CA ILE A 46 8.62 -0.25 -9.44
C ILE A 46 9.20 0.54 -10.61
N THR A 47 10.47 0.31 -10.95
CA THR A 47 11.13 0.97 -12.08
C THR A 47 10.43 0.66 -13.40
N ALA A 48 10.06 -0.60 -13.64
CA ALA A 48 9.34 -0.99 -14.86
C ALA A 48 7.95 -0.33 -14.94
N LEU A 49 7.22 -0.28 -13.82
CA LEU A 49 5.92 0.37 -13.73
C LEU A 49 6.02 1.89 -13.98
N GLN A 50 6.98 2.58 -13.36
CA GLN A 50 7.23 4.00 -13.57
C GLN A 50 7.61 4.33 -15.02
N GLN A 51 8.34 3.43 -15.69
CA GLN A 51 8.74 3.60 -17.09
C GLN A 51 7.66 3.14 -18.09
N GLY A 52 6.55 2.53 -17.63
CA GLY A 52 5.53 1.96 -18.51
C GLY A 52 6.06 0.83 -19.40
N LYS A 53 7.00 0.02 -18.90
CA LYS A 53 7.66 -1.07 -19.64
C LYS A 53 7.30 -2.45 -19.08
N ASN A 54 7.42 -3.46 -19.94
CA ASN A 54 7.38 -4.85 -19.51
C ASN A 54 8.73 -5.25 -18.90
N ALA A 55 8.69 -6.08 -17.86
CA ALA A 55 9.89 -6.61 -17.21
C ALA A 55 9.83 -8.14 -17.14
N LEU A 56 10.95 -8.79 -17.45
CA LEU A 56 11.16 -10.22 -17.23
C LEU A 56 12.10 -10.37 -16.03
N LEU A 57 11.53 -10.72 -14.87
CA LEU A 57 12.26 -10.78 -13.60
C LEU A 57 12.37 -12.23 -13.13
N GLU A 58 13.60 -12.71 -13.03
CA GLU A 58 13.90 -14.03 -12.47
C GLU A 58 14.38 -13.89 -11.02
N SER A 59 13.89 -14.77 -10.16
CA SER A 59 14.43 -14.92 -8.80
C SER A 59 14.40 -16.39 -8.39
N PRO A 60 15.27 -16.81 -7.46
CA PRO A 60 15.24 -18.16 -6.90
C PRO A 60 13.84 -18.55 -6.38
N THR A 61 13.54 -19.84 -6.36
CA THR A 61 12.29 -20.36 -5.77
C THR A 61 12.29 -20.16 -4.25
N GLY A 62 11.12 -19.87 -3.68
CA GLY A 62 10.97 -19.70 -2.22
C GLY A 62 11.30 -18.30 -1.68
N THR A 63 11.70 -17.34 -2.50
CA THR A 63 12.03 -15.96 -2.05
C THR A 63 10.83 -15.01 -1.99
N GLY A 64 9.60 -15.53 -2.05
CA GLY A 64 8.39 -14.70 -1.92
C GLY A 64 8.15 -13.71 -3.08
N LYS A 65 8.44 -14.10 -4.33
CA LYS A 65 8.20 -13.29 -5.54
C LYS A 65 6.80 -12.66 -5.58
N THR A 66 5.77 -13.47 -5.34
CA THR A 66 4.38 -13.00 -5.34
C THR A 66 4.15 -11.92 -4.29
N LEU A 67 4.72 -12.08 -3.10
CA LEU A 67 4.63 -11.08 -2.04
C LEU A 67 5.33 -9.78 -2.44
N CYS A 68 6.57 -9.88 -2.96
CA CYS A 68 7.33 -8.73 -3.45
C CYS A 68 6.55 -7.97 -4.53
N LEU A 69 6.06 -8.68 -5.54
CA LEU A 69 5.29 -8.13 -6.64
C LEU A 69 4.02 -7.41 -6.16
N LEU A 70 3.28 -8.01 -5.23
CA LEU A 70 2.05 -7.40 -4.69
C LEU A 70 2.37 -6.15 -3.89
N CYS A 71 3.31 -6.20 -2.94
CA CYS A 71 3.70 -5.06 -2.13
C CYS A 71 4.19 -3.89 -2.98
N SER A 72 5.09 -4.14 -3.94
CA SER A 72 5.65 -3.10 -4.80
C SER A 72 4.60 -2.50 -5.74
N THR A 73 3.72 -3.32 -6.33
CA THR A 73 2.68 -2.85 -7.26
C THR A 73 1.61 -2.02 -6.53
N LEU A 74 1.20 -2.45 -5.34
CA LEU A 74 0.22 -1.71 -4.54
C LEU A 74 0.80 -0.37 -4.08
N ALA A 75 2.04 -0.37 -3.56
CA ALA A 75 2.73 0.87 -3.17
C ALA A 75 2.88 1.83 -4.34
N TRP A 76 3.26 1.33 -5.52
CA TRP A 76 3.32 2.14 -6.74
C TRP A 76 1.96 2.75 -7.09
N ARG A 77 0.89 1.96 -7.04
CA ARG A 77 -0.46 2.46 -7.34
C ARG A 77 -0.90 3.54 -6.35
N GLU A 78 -0.65 3.37 -5.05
CA GLU A 78 -0.98 4.38 -4.05
C GLU A 78 -0.18 5.68 -4.26
N SER A 79 1.06 5.59 -4.74
CA SER A 79 1.88 6.77 -5.06
C SER A 79 1.32 7.63 -6.21
N LEU A 80 0.43 7.09 -7.04
CA LEU A 80 -0.23 7.84 -8.12
C LEU A 80 -1.43 8.66 -7.63
N LYS A 81 -1.94 8.37 -6.43
CA LYS A 81 -3.04 9.12 -5.85
C LYS A 81 -2.53 10.52 -5.49
N PRO A 82 -3.26 11.60 -5.80
CA PRO A 82 -2.90 12.92 -5.31
C PRO A 82 -2.81 12.87 -3.78
N PRO A 83 -1.84 13.58 -3.17
CA PRO A 83 -1.75 13.66 -1.73
C PRO A 83 -3.11 14.08 -1.19
N ALA A 84 -3.54 13.43 -0.11
CA ALA A 84 -4.79 13.82 0.53
C ALA A 84 -4.74 15.34 0.77
N PRO A 85 -5.82 16.08 0.47
CA PRO A 85 -5.83 17.51 0.73
C PRO A 85 -5.51 17.70 2.21
N ASP A 86 -4.57 18.60 2.49
CA ASP A 86 -4.20 18.91 3.88
C ASP A 86 -5.49 19.16 4.66
N PRO A 87 -5.71 18.49 5.81
CA PRO A 87 -6.96 18.60 6.55
C PRO A 87 -7.29 20.05 6.91
N ALA A 88 -6.27 20.91 7.06
CA ALA A 88 -6.41 22.35 7.23
C ALA A 88 -6.94 23.05 5.97
N ALA A 89 -6.45 22.70 4.78
CA ALA A 89 -6.91 23.25 3.50
C ALA A 89 -8.32 22.75 3.14
N ALA A 90 -8.61 21.48 3.41
CA ALA A 90 -9.94 20.90 3.22
C ALA A 90 -11.00 21.56 4.13
N ALA A 91 -10.65 21.82 5.40
CA ALA A 91 -11.52 22.53 6.33
C ALA A 91 -11.77 23.99 5.90
N ALA A 92 -10.74 24.69 5.40
CA ALA A 92 -10.88 26.05 4.88
C ALA A 92 -11.80 26.12 3.63
N ALA A 93 -11.69 25.14 2.72
CA ALA A 93 -12.56 25.06 1.54
C ALA A 93 -14.03 24.78 1.90
N ALA A 94 -14.28 23.96 2.92
CA ALA A 94 -15.64 23.67 3.40
C ALA A 94 -16.33 24.90 4.03
N LEU A 95 -15.58 25.73 4.77
CA LEU A 95 -16.10 26.98 5.35
C LEU A 95 -16.40 28.04 4.28
N ALA A 96 -15.59 28.12 3.21
CA ALA A 96 -15.82 29.07 2.12
C ALA A 96 -17.12 28.79 1.35
N GLN A 97 -17.54 27.52 1.23
CA GLN A 97 -18.79 27.14 0.56
C GLN A 97 -20.05 27.52 1.34
N GLN A 98 -19.96 27.76 2.66
CA GLN A 98 -21.09 28.18 3.48
C GLN A 98 -21.37 29.69 3.41
N ALA A 99 -20.40 30.49 2.96
CA ALA A 99 -20.53 31.96 2.89
C ALA A 99 -21.20 32.47 1.59
N GLY A 100 -21.41 31.61 0.58
CA GLY A 100 -21.95 32.00 -0.73
C GLY A 100 -23.48 32.02 -0.86
N GLY A 101 -24.25 31.67 0.19
CA GLY A 101 -25.69 31.41 0.10
C GLY A 101 -26.65 32.60 0.25
N LEU A 102 -26.16 33.84 0.37
CA LEU A 102 -27.01 35.01 0.72
C LEU A 102 -26.75 36.23 -0.18
N MET A 103 -26.77 36.06 -1.50
CA MET A 103 -26.95 37.21 -2.40
C MET A 103 -27.82 36.82 -3.59
N GLY A 104 -29.14 37.02 -3.46
CA GLY A 104 -30.06 36.77 -4.57
C GLY A 104 -31.55 36.87 -4.21
N LEU A 105 -32.00 37.94 -3.53
CA LEU A 105 -33.40 38.37 -3.51
C LEU A 105 -33.44 39.90 -3.38
N GLY A 106 -33.52 40.59 -4.52
CA GLY A 106 -33.68 42.03 -4.66
C GLY A 106 -34.10 42.36 -6.08
#